data_AF-A0A8H7UHC0-F1
#
_entry.id   AF-A0A8H7UHC0-F1
#
_cell.length_a   1.000
_cell.length_b   1.000
_cell.length_c   1.000
_cell.angle_alpha   90.00
_cell.angle_beta   90.00
_cell.angle_gamma   90.00
#
_symmetry.space_group_name_H-M   'P 1'
#
loop_
_entity.id
_entity.type
_entity.pdbx_description
1 polymer ?
#
loop_
_entity_poly.entity_id
_entity_poly.type
_entity_poly.pdbx_seq_one_letter_code
_entity_poly.pdbx_strand_id
1 'polypeptide(L)'
;MLRTVFRSLRPAVVPKGQHVRALSQFTTIDAEEVKKFSAKSAEWWDPHGEFGMLHLMNPTRVSYIRDRVAPNNLGSTPFKGLRMLDIGCGGGLLSESLVRLGGNVLGADASYSNVQMANLHSRKDPSLWTGPGKLEYQNTTAEDLLSNGENFDVVLAMEIIEHVNNPSEFLRVCADMVRPGGKLLLSTISRTPMAYFLTNFMAEDVLRMVHKGTHDWSKYIKSEELVGAIHELPGKWKVDDVRGIAWNPLKGRWVLSEKNGDIGVAGINDLEVNYVLSASKPDVENRIHGAYRQPKRSTIQTIHQSNLMMDGLMDEYRPPTRLHHNRKKRGHVSAGHGRVGKHRKHPGGRGLAGGQHHHRINMDKYHPGYFGKVGMRYFHKTQNKFHRPIVNVDKIWTLVGEDVRNKYKNAEKVAVVDTLQHGYHKVLAKGRLPEQPVIVRTKFVSRRAEEKIKAVGGGMFTSILLLFILIS
;
A
#
# COMPACT_ATOMS: atom_id res chain seq x y z
N MET A 1 -10.77 -21.97 65.67
CA MET A 1 -10.26 -21.28 64.46
C MET A 1 -9.35 -22.25 63.73
N LEU A 2 -9.43 -22.33 62.39
CA LEU A 2 -8.72 -23.28 61.50
C LEU A 2 -9.42 -24.63 61.24
N ARG A 3 -10.62 -24.55 60.66
CA ARG A 3 -11.19 -25.55 59.74
C ARG A 3 -11.55 -24.84 58.41
N THR A 4 -10.54 -24.28 57.77
CA THR A 4 -10.61 -23.74 56.40
C THR A 4 -9.17 -23.65 55.94
N VAL A 5 -8.90 -23.91 54.65
CA VAL A 5 -7.56 -24.03 54.03
C VAL A 5 -6.96 -25.44 54.13
N PHE A 6 -7.51 -26.40 53.39
CA PHE A 6 -6.74 -27.45 52.69
C PHE A 6 -7.69 -28.18 51.73
N ARG A 7 -8.09 -27.51 50.64
CA ARG A 7 -8.79 -28.14 49.52
C ARG A 7 -8.54 -27.38 48.22
N SER A 8 -7.29 -27.29 47.76
CA SER A 8 -7.00 -26.79 46.41
C SER A 8 -5.58 -27.12 45.92
N LEU A 9 -5.22 -28.40 45.86
CA LEU A 9 -4.11 -28.85 45.01
C LEU A 9 -4.47 -30.22 44.42
N ARG A 10 -5.31 -30.21 43.39
CA ARG A 10 -5.31 -31.26 42.37
C ARG A 10 -4.67 -30.64 41.13
N PRO A 11 -3.62 -31.23 40.53
CA PRO A 11 -3.09 -30.75 39.27
C PRO A 11 -4.21 -30.82 38.23
N ALA A 12 -4.43 -29.70 37.53
CA ALA A 12 -5.36 -29.66 36.42
C ALA A 12 -4.91 -30.68 35.37
N VAL A 13 -5.81 -31.59 35.02
CA VAL A 13 -5.65 -32.49 33.88
C VAL A 13 -5.64 -31.62 32.63
N VAL A 14 -4.47 -31.44 32.02
CA VAL A 14 -4.30 -30.76 30.75
C VAL A 14 -5.02 -31.58 29.67
N PRO A 15 -5.93 -31.00 28.86
CA PRO A 15 -6.53 -31.69 27.75
C PRO A 15 -5.43 -32.11 26.76
N LYS A 16 -5.25 -33.42 26.57
CA LYS A 16 -4.45 -33.95 25.45
C LYS A 16 -5.20 -33.63 24.16
N GLY A 17 -4.68 -32.69 23.37
CA GLY A 17 -5.12 -32.51 21.99
C GLY A 17 -5.12 -31.07 21.51
N GLN A 18 -3.94 -30.51 21.27
CA GLN A 18 -3.66 -29.63 20.14
C GLN A 18 -2.16 -29.69 19.92
N HIS A 19 -1.73 -30.40 18.89
CA HIS A 19 -0.34 -30.34 18.43
C HIS A 19 -0.10 -28.93 17.91
N VAL A 20 0.43 -28.03 18.76
CA VAL A 20 1.12 -26.84 18.30
C VAL A 20 2.39 -27.35 17.63
N ARG A 21 2.29 -27.61 16.33
CA ARG A 21 3.43 -28.01 15.50
C ARG A 21 4.41 -26.84 15.56
N ALA A 22 5.66 -27.10 15.96
CA ALA A 22 6.68 -26.07 16.02
C ALA A 22 6.70 -25.30 14.69
N LEU A 23 6.44 -23.98 14.74
CA LEU A 23 6.67 -23.09 13.60
C LEU A 23 8.12 -23.30 13.19
N SER A 24 8.31 -23.72 11.94
CA SER A 24 9.64 -23.97 11.40
C SER A 24 10.45 -22.66 11.47
N GLN A 25 11.74 -22.70 11.82
CA GLN A 25 12.66 -21.54 11.92
C GLN A 25 12.96 -20.87 10.56
N PHE A 26 11.98 -20.75 9.67
CA PHE A 26 12.13 -20.19 8.33
C PHE A 26 11.34 -18.89 8.22
N THR A 27 11.87 -17.95 7.44
CA THR A 27 11.28 -16.62 7.18
C THR A 27 10.70 -16.57 5.77
N THR A 28 9.46 -16.13 5.61
CA THR A 28 8.88 -15.82 4.30
C THR A 28 9.31 -14.45 3.78
N ILE A 29 10.03 -13.64 4.57
CA ILE A 29 10.55 -12.35 4.11
C ILE A 29 11.65 -12.55 3.06
N ASP A 30 11.50 -11.94 1.89
CA ASP A 30 12.58 -11.69 0.92
C ASP A 30 13.23 -10.33 1.23
N ALA A 31 14.47 -10.36 1.75
CA ALA A 31 15.18 -9.17 2.19
C ALA A 31 15.50 -8.20 1.02
N GLU A 32 15.73 -8.71 -0.19
CA GLU A 32 16.03 -7.85 -1.35
C GLU A 32 14.76 -7.18 -1.88
N GLU A 33 13.61 -7.87 -1.88
CA GLU A 33 12.31 -7.25 -2.19
C GLU A 33 11.96 -6.17 -1.15
N VAL A 34 12.12 -6.47 0.16
CA VAL A 34 11.90 -5.48 1.22
C VAL A 34 12.77 -4.24 1.00
N LYS A 35 14.06 -4.41 0.69
CA LYS A 35 14.98 -3.31 0.43
C LYS A 35 14.58 -2.49 -0.80
N LYS A 36 14.15 -3.15 -1.88
CA LYS A 36 13.67 -2.52 -3.11
C LYS A 36 12.45 -1.63 -2.87
N PHE A 37 11.42 -2.11 -2.16
CA PHE A 37 10.25 -1.30 -1.82
C PHE A 37 10.58 -0.21 -0.80
N SER A 38 11.43 -0.52 0.19
CA SER A 38 11.89 0.45 1.20
C SER A 38 12.55 1.67 0.58
N ALA A 39 13.35 1.49 -0.48
CA ALA A 39 14.02 2.58 -1.18
C ALA A 39 13.05 3.57 -1.84
N LYS A 40 11.81 3.12 -2.15
CA LYS A 40 10.77 3.88 -2.86
C LYS A 40 9.65 4.38 -1.96
N SER A 41 9.73 4.15 -0.65
CA SER A 41 8.64 4.46 0.28
C SER A 41 8.18 5.93 0.23
N ALA A 42 9.08 6.88 -0.03
CA ALA A 42 8.73 8.30 -0.13
C ALA A 42 7.81 8.65 -1.33
N GLU A 43 7.79 7.80 -2.35
CA GLU A 43 6.99 7.98 -3.57
C GLU A 43 5.63 7.26 -3.49
N TRP A 44 5.36 6.52 -2.42
CA TRP A 44 4.18 5.67 -2.28
C TRP A 44 2.84 6.41 -2.48
N TRP A 45 2.80 7.68 -2.07
CA TRP A 45 1.61 8.54 -2.17
C TRP A 45 1.70 9.59 -3.29
N ASP A 46 2.66 9.46 -4.22
CA ASP A 46 2.67 10.26 -5.44
C ASP A 46 1.76 9.62 -6.51
N PRO A 47 0.60 10.22 -6.84
CA PRO A 47 -0.33 9.67 -7.84
C PRO A 47 0.26 9.65 -9.26
N HIS A 48 1.36 10.38 -9.51
CA HIS A 48 2.07 10.40 -10.79
C HIS A 48 3.39 9.61 -10.75
N GLY A 49 3.71 8.98 -9.62
CA GLY A 49 4.88 8.13 -9.44
C GLY A 49 4.64 6.67 -9.82
N GLU A 50 5.59 5.79 -9.46
CA GLU A 50 5.57 4.36 -9.80
C GLU A 50 4.34 3.62 -9.25
N PHE A 51 3.81 4.06 -8.13
CA PHE A 51 2.63 3.45 -7.51
C PHE A 51 1.30 4.03 -8.03
N GLY A 52 1.32 5.01 -8.95
CA GLY A 52 0.12 5.68 -9.45
C GLY A 52 -0.94 4.72 -10.01
N MET A 53 -0.53 3.61 -10.63
CA MET A 53 -1.47 2.58 -11.10
C MET A 53 -2.17 1.84 -9.94
N LEU A 54 -1.49 1.64 -8.81
CA LEU A 54 -2.09 1.10 -7.59
C LEU A 54 -3.12 2.07 -7.00
N HIS A 55 -2.83 3.38 -7.00
CA HIS A 55 -3.80 4.40 -6.58
C HIS A 55 -5.08 4.32 -7.41
N LEU A 56 -4.94 4.23 -8.73
CA LEU A 56 -6.09 4.12 -9.63
C LEU A 56 -6.86 2.80 -9.45
N MET A 57 -6.17 1.72 -9.08
CA MET A 57 -6.76 0.39 -8.89
C MET A 57 -7.45 0.24 -7.54
N ASN A 58 -7.01 0.98 -6.53
CA ASN A 58 -7.49 0.84 -5.16
C ASN A 58 -9.03 0.97 -5.02
N PRO A 59 -9.75 1.91 -5.67
CA PRO A 59 -11.21 1.97 -5.61
C PRO A 59 -11.91 0.68 -6.07
N THR A 60 -11.36 0.01 -7.08
CA THR A 60 -11.87 -1.26 -7.60
C THR A 60 -11.63 -2.39 -6.60
N ARG A 61 -10.44 -2.46 -5.99
CA ARG A 61 -10.13 -3.41 -4.91
C ARG A 61 -11.04 -3.22 -3.70
N VAL A 62 -11.19 -1.97 -3.24
CA VAL A 62 -12.05 -1.63 -2.10
C VAL A 62 -13.51 -2.02 -2.37
N SER A 63 -14.01 -1.78 -3.58
CA SER A 63 -15.35 -2.19 -3.98
C SER A 63 -15.51 -3.71 -3.95
N TYR A 64 -14.53 -4.45 -4.49
CA TYR A 64 -14.50 -5.91 -4.43
C TYR A 64 -14.53 -6.42 -2.98
N ILE A 65 -13.66 -5.89 -2.13
CA ILE A 65 -13.56 -6.27 -0.71
C ILE A 65 -14.88 -6.02 -0.01
N ARG A 66 -15.51 -4.85 -0.21
CA ARG A 66 -16.83 -4.53 0.34
C ARG A 66 -17.87 -5.57 -0.08
N ASP A 67 -17.94 -5.87 -1.37
CA ASP A 67 -18.96 -6.77 -1.90
C ASP A 67 -18.75 -8.23 -1.45
N ARG A 68 -17.50 -8.64 -1.18
CA ARG A 68 -17.18 -9.99 -0.68
C ARG A 68 -17.33 -10.12 0.84
N VAL A 69 -16.99 -9.09 1.59
CA VAL A 69 -16.98 -9.12 3.06
C VAL A 69 -18.35 -8.73 3.64
N ALA A 70 -19.02 -7.76 3.04
CA ALA A 70 -20.27 -7.20 3.53
C ALA A 70 -21.33 -7.02 2.43
N PRO A 71 -21.69 -8.09 1.68
CA PRO A 71 -22.58 -8.00 0.51
C PRO A 71 -23.95 -7.40 0.79
N ASN A 72 -24.46 -7.57 2.02
CA ASN A 72 -25.79 -7.11 2.42
C ASN A 72 -25.75 -5.76 3.16
N ASN A 73 -24.58 -5.15 3.35
CA ASN A 73 -24.42 -3.90 4.08
C ASN A 73 -24.14 -2.76 3.11
N LEU A 74 -25.21 -2.07 2.71
CA LEU A 74 -25.14 -0.87 1.86
C LEU A 74 -24.95 0.43 2.66
N GLY A 75 -24.69 0.33 3.96
CA GLY A 75 -24.43 1.47 4.82
C GLY A 75 -23.10 2.15 4.52
N SER A 76 -22.89 3.33 5.10
CA SER A 76 -21.63 4.08 4.97
C SER A 76 -20.43 3.44 5.68
N THR A 77 -20.68 2.47 6.57
CA THR A 77 -19.65 1.79 7.39
C THR A 77 -19.78 0.26 7.30
N PRO A 78 -19.59 -0.32 6.11
CA PRO A 78 -19.85 -1.74 5.86
C PRO A 78 -18.98 -2.69 6.70
N PHE A 79 -17.82 -2.22 7.16
CA PHE A 79 -16.86 -3.02 7.94
C PHE A 79 -16.92 -2.78 9.44
N LYS A 80 -17.93 -2.04 9.92
CA LYS A 80 -18.05 -1.69 11.35
C LYS A 80 -18.00 -2.95 12.22
N GLY A 81 -17.04 -2.97 13.16
CA GLY A 81 -16.85 -4.05 14.12
C GLY A 81 -15.97 -5.20 13.63
N LEU A 82 -15.61 -5.23 12.35
CA LEU A 82 -14.69 -6.25 11.81
C LEU A 82 -13.25 -5.91 12.13
N ARG A 83 -12.48 -6.90 12.58
CA ARG A 83 -11.03 -6.83 12.70
C ARG A 83 -10.38 -7.34 11.42
N MET A 84 -9.58 -6.50 10.79
CA MET A 84 -9.04 -6.74 9.46
C MET A 84 -7.50 -6.62 9.48
N LEU A 85 -6.81 -7.52 8.79
CA LEU A 85 -5.36 -7.46 8.56
C LEU A 85 -5.09 -7.14 7.09
N ASP A 86 -4.30 -6.11 6.84
CA ASP A 86 -3.70 -5.81 5.53
C ASP A 86 -2.20 -6.17 5.62
N ILE A 87 -1.84 -7.40 5.22
CA ILE A 87 -0.45 -7.89 5.29
C ILE A 87 0.29 -7.54 4.00
N GLY A 88 1.46 -6.92 4.15
CA GLY A 88 2.13 -6.22 3.04
C GLY A 88 1.48 -4.87 2.75
N CYS A 89 1.04 -4.13 3.78
CA CYS A 89 0.26 -2.90 3.60
C CYS A 89 1.02 -1.77 2.86
N GLY A 90 2.35 -1.86 2.77
CA GLY A 90 3.19 -0.84 2.18
C GLY A 90 2.99 0.52 2.85
N GLY A 91 2.80 1.56 2.03
CA GLY A 91 2.46 2.91 2.49
C GLY A 91 1.00 3.11 2.92
N GLY A 92 0.19 2.05 2.99
CA GLY A 92 -1.13 2.09 3.65
C GLY A 92 -2.33 2.44 2.76
N LEU A 93 -2.18 2.44 1.43
CA LEU A 93 -3.24 2.84 0.48
C LEU A 93 -4.58 2.12 0.70
N LEU A 94 -4.53 0.81 0.85
CA LEU A 94 -5.71 -0.01 1.07
C LEU A 94 -6.20 0.12 2.52
N SER A 95 -5.30 -0.07 3.48
CA SER A 95 -5.57 0.07 4.92
C SER A 95 -6.39 1.32 5.26
N GLU A 96 -5.99 2.51 4.81
CA GLU A 96 -6.72 3.74 5.12
C GLU A 96 -8.14 3.76 4.53
N SER A 97 -8.33 3.13 3.36
CA SER A 97 -9.64 3.05 2.71
C SER A 97 -10.58 2.13 3.47
N LEU A 98 -10.07 1.01 4.00
CA LEU A 98 -10.82 0.06 4.82
C LEU A 98 -11.24 0.69 6.17
N VAL A 99 -10.38 1.51 6.78
CA VAL A 99 -10.69 2.23 8.02
C VAL A 99 -11.80 3.26 7.81
N ARG A 100 -11.76 4.02 6.70
CA ARG A 100 -12.84 4.98 6.37
C ARG A 100 -14.19 4.29 6.21
N LEU A 101 -14.20 3.00 5.83
CA LEU A 101 -15.38 2.15 5.74
C LEU A 101 -15.75 1.43 7.05
N GLY A 102 -15.12 1.79 8.17
CA GLY A 102 -15.46 1.33 9.52
C GLY A 102 -14.67 0.13 10.03
N GLY A 103 -13.67 -0.34 9.29
CA GLY A 103 -12.84 -1.48 9.71
C GLY A 103 -11.90 -1.13 10.87
N ASN A 104 -11.67 -2.10 11.76
CA ASN A 104 -10.55 -2.06 12.70
C ASN A 104 -9.36 -2.74 12.02
N VAL A 105 -8.50 -1.94 11.39
CA VAL A 105 -7.46 -2.41 10.48
C VAL A 105 -6.09 -2.36 11.15
N LEU A 106 -5.41 -3.50 11.13
CA LEU A 106 -3.96 -3.58 11.32
C LEU A 106 -3.30 -3.66 9.94
N GLY A 107 -2.54 -2.63 9.57
CA GLY A 107 -1.64 -2.68 8.43
C GLY A 107 -0.27 -3.19 8.89
N ALA A 108 0.18 -4.31 8.34
CA ALA A 108 1.45 -4.93 8.70
C ALA A 108 2.38 -5.00 7.48
N ASP A 109 3.64 -4.63 7.65
CA ASP A 109 4.64 -4.72 6.59
C ASP A 109 6.04 -4.96 7.18
N ALA A 110 6.83 -5.81 6.52
CA ALA A 110 8.19 -6.14 6.94
C ALA A 110 9.17 -4.96 6.78
N SER A 111 8.87 -4.00 5.90
CA SER A 111 9.64 -2.77 5.72
C SER A 111 9.29 -1.71 6.76
N TYR A 112 10.26 -1.39 7.62
CA TYR A 112 10.15 -0.27 8.55
C TYR A 112 9.85 1.05 7.83
N SER A 113 10.50 1.33 6.71
CA SER A 113 10.31 2.59 5.97
C SER A 113 8.93 2.71 5.33
N ASN A 114 8.33 1.61 4.88
CA ASN A 114 6.96 1.61 4.36
C ASN A 114 5.97 1.93 5.48
N VAL A 115 6.10 1.24 6.62
CA VAL A 115 5.28 1.48 7.82
C VAL A 115 5.42 2.92 8.32
N GLN A 116 6.62 3.49 8.29
CA GLN A 116 6.81 4.89 8.68
C GLN A 116 6.16 5.86 7.68
N MET A 117 6.21 5.56 6.37
CA MET A 117 5.50 6.36 5.39
C MET A 117 3.98 6.28 5.59
N ALA A 118 3.44 5.09 5.83
CA ALA A 118 2.03 4.88 6.12
C ALA A 118 1.58 5.67 7.36
N ASN A 119 2.36 5.59 8.45
CA ASN A 119 2.13 6.38 9.66
C ASN A 119 2.21 7.90 9.43
N LEU A 120 3.15 8.36 8.60
CA LEU A 120 3.28 9.78 8.29
C LEU A 120 2.12 10.27 7.42
N HIS A 121 1.67 9.45 6.47
CA HIS A 121 0.55 9.79 5.60
C HIS A 121 -0.76 9.81 6.38
N SER A 122 -1.04 8.79 7.18
CA SER A 122 -2.29 8.68 7.92
C SER A 122 -2.54 9.87 8.86
N ARG A 123 -1.48 10.42 9.46
CA ARG A 123 -1.54 11.64 10.29
C ARG A 123 -2.02 12.90 9.55
N LYS A 124 -2.07 12.89 8.23
CA LYS A 124 -2.58 14.01 7.42
C LYS A 124 -4.10 14.00 7.29
N ASP A 125 -4.75 12.87 7.59
CA ASP A 125 -6.20 12.71 7.48
C ASP A 125 -6.84 12.43 8.84
N PRO A 126 -7.40 13.45 9.50
CA PRO A 126 -8.07 13.29 10.79
C PRO A 126 -9.20 12.28 10.84
N SER A 127 -9.84 12.00 9.71
CA SER A 127 -10.92 11.02 9.65
C SER A 127 -10.46 9.61 9.96
N LEU A 128 -9.15 9.32 9.90
CA LEU A 128 -8.61 7.99 10.21
C LEU A 128 -8.54 7.68 11.70
N TRP A 129 -8.51 8.70 12.57
CA TRP A 129 -8.49 8.51 14.03
C TRP A 129 -9.76 8.99 14.74
N THR A 130 -10.54 9.88 14.11
CA THR A 130 -11.88 10.27 14.62
C THR A 130 -13.02 9.53 13.94
N GLY A 131 -12.71 8.71 12.93
CA GLY A 131 -13.69 8.04 12.09
C GLY A 131 -14.31 6.79 12.72
N PRO A 132 -15.07 6.03 11.91
CA PRO A 132 -15.82 4.87 12.38
C PRO A 132 -14.95 3.63 12.62
N GLY A 133 -13.74 3.60 12.08
CA GLY A 133 -12.78 2.50 12.20
C GLY A 133 -11.60 2.84 13.11
N LYS A 134 -10.69 1.88 13.26
CA LYS A 134 -9.41 2.06 13.97
C LYS A 134 -8.27 1.67 13.05
N LEU A 135 -7.20 2.45 13.04
CA LEU A 135 -6.01 2.19 12.25
C LEU A 135 -4.81 1.98 13.16
N GLU A 136 -4.10 0.87 12.93
CA GLU A 136 -2.79 0.62 13.48
C GLU A 136 -1.84 0.17 12.37
N TYR A 137 -0.61 0.66 12.40
CA TYR A 137 0.46 0.18 11.51
C TYR A 137 1.59 -0.43 12.33
N GLN A 138 1.99 -1.65 11.97
CA GLN A 138 3.03 -2.37 12.66
C GLN A 138 4.11 -2.85 11.69
N ASN A 139 5.37 -2.60 12.03
CA ASN A 139 6.48 -3.22 11.33
C ASN A 139 6.70 -4.62 11.90
N THR A 140 6.15 -5.62 11.22
CA THR A 140 6.09 -7.02 11.66
C THR A 140 5.88 -7.94 10.47
N THR A 141 6.07 -9.24 10.70
CA THR A 141 5.81 -10.29 9.72
C THR A 141 4.47 -10.98 9.97
N ALA A 142 4.01 -11.77 9.00
CA ALA A 142 2.81 -12.59 9.17
C ALA A 142 3.03 -13.69 10.23
N GLU A 143 4.24 -14.24 10.26
CA GLU A 143 4.68 -15.28 11.18
C GLU A 143 4.74 -14.77 12.61
N ASP A 144 5.29 -13.57 12.81
CA ASP A 144 5.34 -12.93 14.13
C ASP A 144 3.92 -12.66 14.64
N LEU A 145 3.03 -12.15 13.79
CA LEU A 145 1.62 -11.94 14.14
C LEU A 145 0.95 -13.25 14.57
N LEU A 146 1.10 -14.32 13.76
CA LEU A 146 0.56 -15.63 14.10
C LEU A 146 1.15 -16.18 15.40
N SER A 147 2.46 -16.03 15.62
CA SER A 147 3.14 -16.49 16.84
C SER A 147 2.66 -15.76 18.10
N ASN A 148 2.24 -14.49 17.95
CA ASN A 148 1.63 -13.69 19.01
C ASN A 148 0.15 -14.02 19.24
N GLY A 149 -0.40 -15.01 18.51
CA GLY A 149 -1.79 -15.45 18.66
C GLY A 149 -2.82 -14.51 18.01
N GLU A 150 -2.38 -13.66 17.09
CA GLU A 150 -3.25 -12.72 16.40
C GLU A 150 -4.25 -13.42 15.48
N ASN A 151 -5.50 -12.94 15.48
CA ASN A 151 -6.58 -13.50 14.67
C ASN A 151 -7.53 -12.42 14.16
N PHE A 152 -8.03 -12.57 12.94
CA PHE A 152 -8.79 -11.54 12.22
C PHE A 152 -10.07 -12.12 11.60
N ASP A 153 -11.10 -11.29 11.47
CA ASP A 153 -12.32 -11.64 10.75
C ASP A 153 -12.06 -11.62 9.23
N VAL A 154 -11.14 -10.76 8.79
CA VAL A 154 -10.68 -10.64 7.40
C VAL A 154 -9.16 -10.51 7.35
N VAL A 155 -8.50 -11.34 6.54
CA VAL A 155 -7.08 -11.19 6.19
C VAL A 155 -6.98 -10.86 4.70
N LEU A 156 -6.23 -9.80 4.37
CA LEU A 156 -5.99 -9.34 3.01
C LEU A 156 -4.49 -9.37 2.73
N ALA A 157 -4.09 -10.03 1.65
CA ALA A 157 -2.72 -10.03 1.15
C ALA A 157 -2.75 -9.63 -0.34
N MET A 158 -2.59 -8.33 -0.62
CA MET A 158 -2.79 -7.75 -1.96
C MET A 158 -1.45 -7.39 -2.60
N GLU A 159 -1.06 -8.05 -3.70
CA GLU A 159 0.22 -7.85 -4.41
C GLU A 159 1.47 -8.03 -3.52
N ILE A 160 1.47 -9.11 -2.73
CA ILE A 160 2.56 -9.42 -1.79
C ILE A 160 3.07 -10.85 -1.96
N ILE A 161 2.22 -11.79 -2.39
CA ILE A 161 2.53 -13.22 -2.38
C ILE A 161 3.61 -13.61 -3.40
N GLU A 162 3.76 -12.83 -4.48
CA GLU A 162 4.85 -12.95 -5.45
C GLU A 162 6.17 -12.37 -4.92
N HIS A 163 6.16 -11.63 -3.81
CA HIS A 163 7.34 -10.98 -3.23
C HIS A 163 7.85 -11.68 -1.95
N VAL A 164 7.25 -12.81 -1.57
CA VAL A 164 7.68 -13.59 -0.39
C VAL A 164 8.50 -14.81 -0.77
N ASN A 165 9.37 -15.22 0.14
CA ASN A 165 9.98 -16.53 0.13
C ASN A 165 8.93 -17.58 0.51
N ASN A 166 8.82 -18.65 -0.29
CA ASN A 166 7.87 -19.75 -0.08
C ASN A 166 6.38 -19.32 0.02
N PRO A 167 5.76 -18.96 -1.12
CA PRO A 167 4.36 -18.51 -1.17
C PRO A 167 3.34 -19.43 -0.51
N SER A 168 3.55 -20.75 -0.57
CA SER A 168 2.65 -21.75 0.02
C SER A 168 2.61 -21.66 1.55
N GLU A 169 3.76 -21.44 2.18
CA GLU A 169 3.85 -21.28 3.63
C GLU A 169 3.27 -19.93 4.07
N PHE A 170 3.56 -18.85 3.34
CA PHE A 170 2.94 -17.55 3.58
C PHE A 170 1.40 -17.61 3.51
N LEU A 171 0.87 -18.31 2.50
CA LEU A 171 -0.57 -18.54 2.37
C LEU A 171 -1.13 -19.27 3.59
N ARG A 172 -0.43 -20.31 4.08
CA ARG A 172 -0.83 -21.06 5.27
C ARG A 172 -0.86 -20.19 6.51
N VAL A 173 0.17 -19.38 6.73
CA VAL A 173 0.25 -18.44 7.87
C VAL A 173 -0.91 -17.44 7.83
N CYS A 174 -1.20 -16.86 6.65
CA CYS A 174 -2.35 -15.98 6.47
C CYS A 174 -3.68 -16.69 6.78
N ALA A 175 -3.86 -17.92 6.29
CA ALA A 175 -5.06 -18.72 6.51
C ALA A 175 -5.27 -19.10 8.00
N ASP A 176 -4.19 -19.38 8.72
CA ASP A 176 -4.24 -19.73 10.14
C ASP A 176 -4.71 -18.56 11.02
N MET A 177 -4.36 -17.32 10.65
CA MET A 177 -4.83 -16.10 11.32
C MET A 177 -6.30 -15.72 11.03
N VAL A 178 -6.95 -16.37 10.06
CA VAL A 178 -8.38 -16.12 9.77
C VAL A 178 -9.24 -16.88 10.77
N ARG A 179 -10.17 -16.18 11.42
CA ARG A 179 -11.16 -16.79 12.34
C ARG A 179 -12.11 -17.74 11.60
N PRO A 180 -12.71 -18.75 12.27
CA PRO A 180 -13.81 -19.52 11.71
C PRO A 180 -14.93 -18.60 11.19
N GLY A 181 -15.46 -18.87 10.00
CA GLY A 181 -16.42 -18.00 9.31
C GLY A 181 -15.83 -16.73 8.69
N GLY A 182 -14.54 -16.45 8.91
CA GLY A 182 -13.83 -15.31 8.36
C GLY A 182 -13.41 -15.48 6.89
N LYS A 183 -12.78 -14.44 6.34
CA LYS A 183 -12.40 -14.37 4.92
C LYS A 183 -10.92 -14.11 4.71
N LEU A 184 -10.38 -14.76 3.68
CA LEU A 184 -9.07 -14.50 3.11
C LEU A 184 -9.27 -13.88 1.72
N LEU A 185 -8.65 -12.73 1.47
CA LEU A 185 -8.65 -12.07 0.18
C LEU A 185 -7.20 -11.95 -0.31
N LEU A 186 -6.97 -12.32 -1.57
CA LEU A 186 -5.64 -12.35 -2.19
C LEU A 186 -5.69 -11.62 -3.54
N SER A 187 -4.62 -10.94 -3.91
CA SER A 187 -4.42 -10.46 -5.29
C SER A 187 -2.96 -10.60 -5.71
N THR A 188 -2.73 -10.89 -6.98
CA THR A 188 -1.39 -11.02 -7.55
C THR A 188 -1.45 -10.97 -9.08
N ILE A 189 -0.28 -10.88 -9.70
CA ILE A 189 -0.09 -10.92 -11.15
C ILE A 189 -0.02 -12.38 -11.62
N SER A 190 -0.72 -12.68 -12.73
CA SER A 190 -0.82 -14.04 -13.25
C SER A 190 0.37 -14.41 -14.12
N ARG A 191 0.90 -15.63 -13.99
CA ARG A 191 2.05 -16.09 -14.78
C ARG A 191 1.63 -16.52 -16.19
N THR A 192 1.36 -15.53 -17.04
CA THR A 192 1.04 -15.73 -18.45
C THR A 192 1.94 -14.89 -19.37
N PRO A 193 2.05 -15.25 -20.66
CA PRO A 193 2.76 -14.42 -21.64
C PRO A 193 2.18 -13.01 -21.77
N MET A 194 0.85 -12.86 -21.62
CA MET A 194 0.20 -11.55 -21.69
C MET A 194 0.58 -10.67 -20.49
N ALA A 195 0.63 -11.23 -19.27
CA ALA A 195 1.10 -10.51 -18.10
C ALA A 195 2.55 -10.04 -18.28
N TYR A 196 3.44 -10.91 -18.77
CA TYR A 196 4.82 -10.54 -19.10
C TYR A 196 4.88 -9.38 -20.11
N PHE A 197 4.10 -9.49 -21.20
CA PHE A 197 4.06 -8.46 -22.22
C PHE A 197 3.63 -7.10 -21.66
N LEU A 198 2.60 -7.05 -20.82
CA LEU A 198 2.09 -5.79 -20.28
C LEU A 198 2.95 -5.23 -19.14
N THR A 199 3.43 -6.08 -18.23
CA THR A 199 4.13 -5.64 -17.02
C THR A 199 5.62 -5.45 -17.26
N ASN A 200 6.32 -6.45 -17.77
CA ASN A 200 7.76 -6.36 -18.03
C ASN A 200 8.06 -5.56 -19.32
N PHE A 201 7.50 -5.96 -20.45
CA PHE A 201 7.86 -5.33 -21.73
C PHE A 201 7.25 -3.93 -21.89
N MET A 202 5.92 -3.81 -21.78
CA MET A 202 5.26 -2.52 -22.01
C MET A 202 5.52 -1.52 -20.87
N ALA A 203 5.29 -1.89 -19.61
CA ALA A 203 5.40 -0.93 -18.51
C ALA A 203 6.85 -0.57 -18.14
N GLU A 204 7.81 -1.51 -18.18
CA GLU A 204 9.22 -1.23 -17.85
C GLU A 204 10.04 -0.79 -19.05
N ASP A 205 10.10 -1.60 -20.11
CA ASP A 205 11.05 -1.36 -21.21
C ASP A 205 10.57 -0.27 -22.18
N VAL A 206 9.27 -0.24 -22.51
CA VAL A 206 8.70 0.68 -23.50
C VAL A 206 8.23 2.00 -22.88
N LEU A 207 7.25 1.95 -21.99
CA LEU A 207 6.61 3.13 -21.41
C LEU A 207 7.40 3.72 -20.24
N ARG A 208 8.31 2.94 -19.64
CA ARG A 208 9.14 3.33 -18.48
C ARG A 208 8.32 3.94 -17.35
N MET A 209 7.14 3.38 -17.11
CA MET A 209 6.24 3.78 -16.02
C MET A 209 6.80 3.36 -14.67
N VAL A 210 7.52 2.24 -14.64
CA VAL A 210 8.18 1.68 -13.48
C VAL A 210 9.62 1.30 -13.84
N HIS A 211 10.49 1.18 -12.84
CA HIS A 211 11.90 0.84 -13.09
C HIS A 211 12.06 -0.59 -13.60
N LYS A 212 13.12 -0.82 -14.39
CA LYS A 212 13.49 -2.15 -14.85
C LYS A 212 13.77 -3.10 -13.68
N GLY A 213 13.22 -4.30 -13.74
CA GLY A 213 13.31 -5.31 -12.67
C GLY A 213 12.31 -5.06 -11.54
N THR A 214 11.30 -4.22 -11.75
CA THR A 214 10.20 -4.08 -10.80
C THR A 214 9.37 -5.36 -10.74
N HIS A 215 9.17 -5.98 -11.89
CA HIS A 215 8.41 -7.21 -12.07
C HIS A 215 9.34 -8.39 -12.39
N ASP A 216 9.11 -9.51 -11.71
CA ASP A 216 9.79 -10.78 -11.97
C ASP A 216 8.75 -11.84 -12.34
N TRP A 217 8.64 -12.12 -13.65
CA TRP A 217 7.66 -13.06 -14.19
C TRP A 217 7.79 -14.47 -13.63
N SER A 218 8.98 -14.87 -13.17
CA SER A 218 9.20 -16.19 -12.57
C SER A 218 8.47 -16.35 -11.23
N LYS A 219 8.26 -15.23 -10.51
CA LYS A 219 7.59 -15.17 -9.21
C LYS A 219 6.06 -15.05 -9.31
N TYR A 220 5.51 -14.78 -10.49
CA TYR A 220 4.07 -14.71 -10.70
C TYR A 220 3.40 -16.06 -10.45
N ILE A 221 2.15 -16.03 -9.97
CA ILE A 221 1.38 -17.22 -9.60
C ILE A 221 0.10 -17.24 -10.42
N LYS A 222 -0.18 -18.34 -11.12
CA LYS A 222 -1.45 -18.47 -11.87
C LYS A 222 -2.64 -18.61 -10.92
N SER A 223 -3.81 -18.16 -11.38
CA SER A 223 -5.06 -18.29 -10.63
C SER A 223 -5.35 -19.73 -10.21
N GLU A 224 -5.12 -20.70 -11.09
CA GLU A 224 -5.40 -22.11 -10.81
C GLU A 224 -4.43 -22.68 -9.77
N GLU A 225 -3.18 -22.22 -9.78
CA GLU A 225 -2.16 -22.61 -8.80
C GLU A 225 -2.53 -22.11 -7.41
N LEU A 226 -2.98 -20.84 -7.29
CA LEU A 226 -3.39 -20.27 -6.02
C LEU A 226 -4.70 -20.90 -5.51
N VAL A 227 -5.66 -21.16 -6.40
CA VAL A 227 -6.90 -21.87 -6.06
C VAL A 227 -6.60 -23.29 -5.56
N GLY A 228 -5.72 -24.02 -6.24
CA GLY A 228 -5.25 -25.33 -5.81
C GLY A 228 -4.61 -25.29 -4.42
N ALA A 229 -3.69 -24.35 -4.19
CA ALA A 229 -3.05 -24.17 -2.90
C ALA A 229 -4.05 -23.87 -1.77
N ILE A 230 -5.11 -23.10 -2.03
CA ILE A 230 -6.18 -22.85 -1.04
C ILE A 230 -6.97 -24.13 -0.75
N HIS A 231 -7.23 -24.97 -1.74
CA HIS A 231 -7.92 -26.24 -1.53
C HIS A 231 -7.09 -27.24 -0.73
N GLU A 232 -5.77 -27.14 -0.78
CA GLU A 232 -4.84 -27.94 0.03
C GLU A 232 -4.73 -27.45 1.48
N LEU A 233 -5.22 -26.25 1.81
CA LEU A 233 -5.21 -25.73 3.18
C LEU A 233 -6.09 -26.58 4.12
N PRO A 234 -5.67 -26.74 5.39
CA PRO A 234 -6.50 -27.40 6.39
C PRO A 234 -7.78 -26.61 6.65
N GLY A 235 -8.89 -27.32 6.88
CA GLY A 235 -10.17 -26.71 7.28
C GLY A 235 -11.24 -26.63 6.20
N LYS A 236 -11.08 -27.29 5.05
CA LYS A 236 -12.05 -27.33 3.92
C LYS A 236 -12.43 -25.92 3.42
N TRP A 237 -11.43 -25.11 3.11
CA TRP A 237 -11.62 -23.78 2.56
C TRP A 237 -12.49 -23.79 1.31
N LYS A 238 -13.31 -22.76 1.17
CA LYS A 238 -14.14 -22.54 0.00
C LYS A 238 -13.67 -21.28 -0.73
N VAL A 239 -13.22 -21.43 -1.96
CA VAL A 239 -12.99 -20.29 -2.86
C VAL A 239 -14.35 -19.78 -3.33
N ASP A 240 -14.69 -18.55 -2.97
CA ASP A 240 -15.99 -17.96 -3.27
C ASP A 240 -16.02 -17.28 -4.64
N ASP A 241 -14.90 -16.65 -5.04
CA ASP A 241 -14.83 -15.83 -6.24
C ASP A 241 -13.38 -15.61 -6.69
N VAL A 242 -13.16 -15.61 -8.00
CA VAL A 242 -11.89 -15.24 -8.66
C VAL A 242 -12.24 -14.32 -9.83
N ARG A 243 -11.57 -13.17 -9.95
CA ARG A 243 -11.81 -12.18 -11.01
C ARG A 243 -10.53 -11.48 -11.43
N GLY A 244 -10.45 -11.12 -12.70
CA GLY A 244 -9.40 -10.24 -13.22
C GLY A 244 -9.67 -8.78 -12.90
N ILE A 245 -8.62 -7.97 -12.84
CA ILE A 245 -8.72 -6.50 -12.76
C ILE A 245 -8.07 -5.91 -14.01
N ALA A 246 -8.90 -5.46 -14.94
CA ALA A 246 -8.46 -4.95 -16.24
C ALA A 246 -8.55 -3.42 -16.31
N TRP A 247 -7.61 -2.79 -17.03
CA TRP A 247 -7.67 -1.36 -17.31
C TRP A 247 -8.62 -1.08 -18.47
N ASN A 248 -9.65 -0.24 -18.23
CA ASN A 248 -10.54 0.22 -19.30
C ASN A 248 -10.11 1.60 -19.80
N PRO A 249 -9.47 1.73 -20.98
CA PRO A 249 -8.94 3.01 -21.45
C PRO A 249 -10.03 4.02 -21.81
N LEU A 250 -11.21 3.56 -22.23
CA LEU A 250 -12.34 4.45 -22.57
C LEU A 250 -12.94 5.11 -21.32
N LYS A 251 -12.92 4.39 -20.19
CA LYS A 251 -13.42 4.89 -18.90
C LYS A 251 -12.32 5.47 -18.02
N GLY A 252 -11.05 5.34 -18.42
CA GLY A 252 -9.89 5.79 -17.63
C GLY A 252 -9.84 5.20 -16.23
N ARG A 253 -10.31 3.96 -16.05
CA ARG A 253 -10.38 3.31 -14.73
C ARG A 253 -10.23 1.79 -14.83
N TRP A 254 -9.83 1.20 -13.72
CA TRP A 254 -9.85 -0.25 -13.55
C TRP A 254 -11.28 -0.79 -13.43
N VAL A 255 -11.51 -1.97 -13.99
CA VAL A 255 -12.78 -2.70 -13.94
C VAL A 255 -12.52 -4.14 -13.52
N LEU A 256 -13.45 -4.70 -12.74
CA LEU A 256 -13.46 -6.14 -12.43
C LEU A 256 -14.10 -6.90 -13.58
N SER A 257 -13.53 -8.05 -13.90
CA SER A 257 -14.12 -9.01 -14.82
C SER A 257 -15.40 -9.63 -14.26
N GLU A 258 -16.10 -10.39 -15.11
CA GLU A 258 -17.07 -11.36 -14.60
C GLU A 258 -16.37 -12.49 -13.81
N LYS A 259 -17.17 -13.26 -13.09
CA LYS A 259 -16.67 -14.32 -12.20
C LYS A 259 -15.98 -15.42 -13.02
N ASN A 260 -14.82 -15.89 -12.54
CA ASN A 260 -13.96 -16.89 -13.18
C ASN A 260 -13.32 -16.44 -14.50
N GLY A 261 -13.25 -15.13 -14.73
CA GLY A 261 -12.75 -14.57 -15.97
C GLY A 261 -13.79 -14.62 -17.07
N ASP A 262 -13.79 -13.60 -17.92
CA ASP A 262 -14.49 -13.59 -19.20
C ASP A 262 -13.51 -13.09 -20.26
N ILE A 263 -13.93 -13.11 -21.53
CA ILE A 263 -13.20 -12.43 -22.60
C ILE A 263 -13.26 -10.93 -22.32
N GLY A 264 -12.15 -10.41 -21.82
CA GLY A 264 -11.94 -9.02 -21.47
C GLY A 264 -11.85 -8.08 -22.66
N VAL A 265 -11.50 -6.82 -22.35
CA VAL A 265 -11.31 -5.77 -23.35
C VAL A 265 -10.25 -6.22 -24.36
N ALA A 266 -10.60 -6.18 -25.65
CA ALA A 266 -9.75 -6.59 -26.78
C ALA A 266 -9.49 -8.11 -26.92
N GLY A 267 -10.34 -8.98 -26.33
CA GLY A 267 -10.27 -10.42 -26.58
C GLY A 267 -9.33 -11.19 -25.64
N ILE A 268 -8.80 -10.52 -24.63
CA ILE A 268 -7.84 -11.05 -23.65
C ILE A 268 -8.62 -11.63 -22.48
N ASN A 269 -8.37 -12.87 -22.06
CA ASN A 269 -9.03 -13.39 -20.85
C ASN A 269 -8.60 -12.56 -19.63
N ASP A 270 -9.57 -12.04 -18.88
CA ASP A 270 -9.31 -11.07 -17.81
C ASP A 270 -8.42 -11.63 -16.68
N LEU A 271 -8.30 -12.95 -16.52
CA LEU A 271 -7.39 -13.60 -15.56
C LEU A 271 -5.95 -13.71 -16.07
N GLU A 272 -5.68 -13.37 -17.32
CA GLU A 272 -4.34 -13.53 -17.91
C GLU A 272 -3.34 -12.55 -17.32
N VAL A 273 -3.76 -11.36 -16.89
CA VAL A 273 -2.82 -10.32 -16.46
C VAL A 273 -2.66 -10.34 -14.94
N ASN A 274 -3.76 -10.21 -14.21
CA ASN A 274 -3.78 -10.22 -12.75
C ASN A 274 -5.14 -10.74 -12.28
N TYR A 275 -5.26 -11.03 -11.00
CA TYR A 275 -6.53 -11.43 -10.43
C TYR A 275 -6.65 -11.07 -8.95
N VAL A 276 -7.89 -11.00 -8.49
CA VAL A 276 -8.28 -10.95 -7.10
C VAL A 276 -9.13 -12.18 -6.79
N LEU A 277 -8.91 -12.75 -5.61
CA LEU A 277 -9.57 -13.95 -5.13
C LEU A 277 -10.12 -13.71 -3.73
N SER A 278 -11.26 -14.33 -3.44
CA SER A 278 -11.81 -14.41 -2.08
C SER A 278 -12.09 -15.87 -1.71
N ALA A 279 -11.71 -16.24 -0.49
CA ALA A 279 -11.99 -17.54 0.09
C ALA A 279 -12.56 -17.38 1.51
N SER A 280 -13.45 -18.27 1.90
CA SER A 280 -14.04 -18.30 3.24
C SER A 280 -13.56 -19.53 4.01
N LYS A 281 -13.21 -19.30 5.28
CA LYS A 281 -12.93 -20.36 6.25
C LYS A 281 -14.26 -20.87 6.80
N PRO A 282 -14.54 -22.19 6.76
CA PRO A 282 -15.79 -22.70 7.30
C PRO A 282 -15.95 -22.37 8.78
N ASP A 283 -17.18 -22.10 9.17
CA ASP A 283 -17.55 -21.98 10.58
C ASP A 283 -17.57 -23.38 11.22
N VAL A 284 -16.91 -23.52 12.37
CA VAL A 284 -16.80 -24.79 13.10
C VAL A 284 -18.10 -25.09 13.87
N GLU A 285 -18.89 -24.07 14.25
CA GLU A 285 -20.07 -24.25 15.11
C GLU A 285 -21.32 -24.76 14.38
N ASN A 286 -21.44 -24.57 13.07
CA ASN A 286 -22.66 -24.92 12.33
C ASN A 286 -22.79 -26.40 11.93
N ARG A 287 -21.92 -27.30 12.43
CA ARG A 287 -22.03 -28.75 12.14
C ARG A 287 -22.88 -29.55 13.11
N ILE A 288 -23.29 -29.00 14.26
CA ILE A 288 -24.07 -29.76 15.26
C ILE A 288 -25.59 -29.58 15.11
N HIS A 289 -26.06 -28.56 14.37
CA HIS A 289 -27.50 -28.30 14.19
C HIS A 289 -27.92 -28.34 12.71
N GLY A 290 -27.50 -29.40 12.01
CA GLY A 290 -27.98 -29.75 10.67
C GLY A 290 -29.43 -30.26 10.68
N ALA A 291 -30.37 -29.48 11.22
CA ALA A 291 -31.78 -29.59 10.91
C ALA A 291 -32.10 -28.49 9.89
N TYR A 292 -32.23 -28.89 8.64
CA TYR A 292 -32.68 -28.10 7.50
C TYR A 292 -33.93 -27.26 7.87
N ARG A 293 -33.76 -26.00 8.25
CA ARG A 293 -34.89 -25.07 8.38
C ARG A 293 -35.16 -24.48 7.01
N GLN A 294 -35.97 -25.20 6.25
CA GLN A 294 -36.62 -24.73 5.02
C GLN A 294 -37.20 -23.32 5.26
N PRO A 295 -36.92 -22.31 4.41
CA PRO A 295 -37.65 -21.06 4.48
C PRO A 295 -39.11 -21.34 4.12
N LYS A 296 -40.02 -21.05 5.07
CA LYS A 296 -41.47 -21.15 4.84
C LYS A 296 -41.85 -20.26 3.66
N ARG A 297 -42.33 -20.90 2.59
CA ARG A 297 -43.12 -20.26 1.54
C ARG A 297 -44.39 -19.70 2.17
N SER A 298 -44.45 -18.38 2.32
CA SER A 298 -45.70 -17.63 2.40
C SER A 298 -45.40 -16.18 2.03
N THR A 299 -46.29 -15.58 1.25
CA THR A 299 -46.24 -14.21 0.73
C THR A 299 -45.59 -14.05 -0.65
N ILE A 300 -46.02 -14.89 -1.61
CA ILE A 300 -46.19 -14.48 -3.01
C ILE A 300 -47.62 -14.82 -3.38
N GLN A 301 -48.56 -13.96 -2.96
CA GLN A 301 -49.94 -13.99 -3.45
C GLN A 301 -50.65 -12.66 -3.19
N THR A 302 -50.02 -11.55 -3.59
CA THR A 302 -50.74 -10.30 -3.90
C THR A 302 -49.81 -9.48 -4.79
N ILE A 303 -50.13 -9.41 -6.08
CA ILE A 303 -49.73 -8.45 -7.14
C ILE A 303 -49.95 -9.23 -8.46
N HIS A 304 -51.21 -9.56 -8.72
CA HIS A 304 -51.65 -9.97 -10.06
C HIS A 304 -53.15 -9.70 -10.25
N GLN A 305 -53.63 -8.58 -9.72
CA GLN A 305 -54.98 -8.03 -9.96
C GLN A 305 -54.94 -6.52 -9.71
N SER A 306 -54.28 -5.78 -10.60
CA SER A 306 -54.47 -4.32 -10.73
C SER A 306 -54.00 -3.78 -12.09
N ASN A 307 -53.97 -4.61 -13.12
CA ASN A 307 -53.70 -4.21 -14.51
C ASN A 307 -54.90 -4.65 -15.35
N LEU A 308 -56.04 -3.97 -15.19
CA LEU A 308 -57.21 -3.98 -16.08
C LEU A 308 -58.32 -3.20 -15.37
N MET A 309 -58.23 -1.87 -15.40
CA MET A 309 -59.32 -0.88 -15.21
C MET A 309 -58.69 0.49 -14.95
N MET A 310 -58.11 1.10 -15.98
CA MET A 310 -57.88 2.56 -16.08
C MET A 310 -57.39 2.88 -17.50
N ASP A 311 -58.13 2.38 -18.49
CA ASP A 311 -58.15 2.91 -19.85
C ASP A 311 -59.55 3.51 -20.04
N GLY A 312 -59.64 4.84 -20.01
CA GLY A 312 -60.85 5.58 -20.35
C GLY A 312 -61.13 6.77 -19.43
N LEU A 313 -61.08 7.98 -20.01
CA LEU A 313 -61.29 9.33 -19.45
C LEU A 313 -59.98 10.00 -19.00
N MET A 314 -59.23 10.68 -19.91
CA MET A 314 -59.39 12.11 -20.28
C MET A 314 -59.58 13.02 -19.06
N ASP A 315 -58.96 14.18 -18.91
CA ASP A 315 -58.10 15.04 -19.72
C ASP A 315 -57.45 16.01 -18.70
N GLU A 316 -56.66 17.00 -19.15
CA GLU A 316 -56.16 18.13 -18.31
C GLU A 316 -54.93 17.87 -17.43
N TYR A 317 -53.73 17.97 -18.05
CA TYR A 317 -52.72 19.00 -17.71
C TYR A 317 -51.49 18.77 -18.60
N ARG A 318 -51.47 19.42 -19.76
CA ARG A 318 -50.35 19.35 -20.71
C ARG A 318 -49.50 20.60 -20.56
N PRO A 319 -48.31 20.55 -19.91
CA PRO A 319 -47.43 21.70 -19.87
C PRO A 319 -46.93 22.02 -21.30
N PRO A 320 -47.06 23.27 -21.76
CA PRO A 320 -46.61 23.65 -23.09
C PRO A 320 -45.08 23.65 -23.09
N THR A 321 -44.52 23.10 -24.17
CA THR A 321 -43.11 23.24 -24.60
C THR A 321 -42.04 22.33 -23.98
N ARG A 322 -42.11 21.02 -24.26
CA ARG A 322 -40.90 20.18 -24.33
C ARG A 322 -40.49 19.81 -25.77
N LEU A 323 -41.31 20.10 -26.77
CA LEU A 323 -41.07 19.67 -28.17
C LEU A 323 -41.04 20.78 -29.23
N HIS A 324 -40.80 22.04 -28.86
CA HIS A 324 -40.40 23.05 -29.85
C HIS A 324 -38.89 23.31 -29.76
N HIS A 325 -38.13 22.69 -30.67
CA HIS A 325 -36.78 23.14 -30.97
C HIS A 325 -36.84 24.54 -31.56
N ASN A 326 -36.58 25.55 -30.74
CA ASN A 326 -36.47 26.93 -31.20
C ASN A 326 -35.09 27.14 -31.85
N ARG A 327 -34.91 26.61 -33.08
CA ARG A 327 -33.66 26.70 -33.84
C ARG A 327 -33.21 28.15 -34.08
N LYS A 328 -34.12 29.12 -34.07
CA LYS A 328 -33.84 30.54 -34.37
C LYS A 328 -33.18 31.33 -33.23
N LYS A 329 -33.10 30.79 -32.00
CA LYS A 329 -32.51 31.51 -30.83
C LYS A 329 -31.22 30.91 -30.27
N ARG A 330 -30.61 29.91 -30.93
CA ARG A 330 -29.27 29.42 -30.54
C ARG A 330 -28.22 30.50 -30.79
N GLY A 331 -27.70 31.10 -29.72
CA GLY A 331 -26.65 32.12 -29.77
C GLY A 331 -27.04 33.50 -29.21
N HIS A 332 -28.31 33.72 -28.85
CA HIS A 332 -28.78 35.00 -28.31
C HIS A 332 -28.31 35.24 -26.87
N VAL A 333 -27.90 36.47 -26.57
CA VAL A 333 -27.16 36.85 -25.34
C VAL A 333 -28.01 36.74 -24.06
N SER A 334 -29.33 36.76 -24.19
CA SER A 334 -30.29 36.76 -23.08
C SER A 334 -30.86 35.38 -22.71
N ALA A 335 -30.45 34.31 -23.39
CA ALA A 335 -30.99 32.97 -23.16
C ALA A 335 -29.87 31.95 -22.84
N GLY A 336 -29.51 31.86 -21.56
CA GLY A 336 -28.81 30.70 -20.99
C GLY A 336 -27.30 30.86 -20.79
N HIS A 337 -26.89 31.00 -19.53
CA HIS A 337 -25.53 30.77 -19.05
C HIS A 337 -25.22 29.26 -19.01
N GLY A 338 -25.24 28.63 -20.19
CA GLY A 338 -24.82 27.24 -20.39
C GLY A 338 -23.31 27.13 -20.51
N ARG A 339 -22.72 26.26 -19.69
CA ARG A 339 -21.27 26.07 -19.47
C ARG A 339 -20.59 25.38 -20.67
N VAL A 340 -20.49 26.06 -21.79
CA VAL A 340 -19.42 25.87 -22.79
C VAL A 340 -18.92 27.26 -23.14
N GLY A 341 -17.72 27.55 -22.63
CA GLY A 341 -17.14 28.89 -22.59
C GLY A 341 -17.09 29.58 -23.95
N LYS A 342 -17.87 30.64 -24.08
CA LYS A 342 -17.46 31.83 -24.82
C LYS A 342 -16.32 32.52 -24.04
N HIS A 343 -15.12 31.96 -24.11
CA HIS A 343 -13.91 32.76 -24.00
C HIS A 343 -13.25 32.71 -25.36
N ARG A 344 -13.23 33.87 -26.02
CA ARG A 344 -12.47 34.11 -27.24
C ARG A 344 -11.05 33.60 -27.01
N LYS A 345 -10.68 32.50 -27.65
CA LYS A 345 -9.29 32.10 -27.84
C LYS A 345 -8.61 33.23 -28.61
N HIS A 346 -7.82 34.05 -27.92
CA HIS A 346 -6.71 34.73 -28.58
C HIS A 346 -5.54 33.73 -28.66
N PRO A 347 -4.84 33.63 -29.79
CA PRO A 347 -3.72 32.68 -29.94
C PRO A 347 -2.52 32.98 -29.04
N GLY A 348 -2.43 34.20 -28.49
CA GLY A 348 -1.47 34.55 -27.45
C GLY A 348 -2.10 34.41 -26.06
N GLY A 349 -1.84 33.30 -25.38
CA GLY A 349 -2.19 33.15 -23.96
C GLY A 349 -1.65 34.33 -23.14
N ARG A 350 -2.48 34.91 -22.27
CA ARG A 350 -2.03 35.93 -21.33
C ARG A 350 -1.11 35.30 -20.29
N GLY A 351 0.13 35.77 -20.26
CA GLY A 351 1.14 35.41 -19.27
C GLY A 351 2.50 35.21 -19.92
N LEU A 352 3.55 35.74 -19.30
CA LEU A 352 4.95 35.55 -19.72
C LEU A 352 5.38 34.07 -19.79
N ALA A 353 4.55 33.11 -19.37
CA ALA A 353 4.84 31.68 -19.44
C ALA A 353 5.15 31.19 -20.87
N GLY A 354 4.38 31.65 -21.87
CA GLY A 354 4.67 31.34 -23.28
C GLY A 354 5.96 32.02 -23.75
N GLY A 355 6.14 33.30 -23.42
CA GLY A 355 7.35 34.05 -23.77
C GLY A 355 8.62 33.43 -23.20
N GLN A 356 8.61 32.97 -21.94
CA GLN A 356 9.74 32.31 -21.29
C GLN A 356 10.04 30.93 -21.91
N HIS A 357 9.00 30.18 -22.29
CA HIS A 357 9.17 28.87 -22.93
C HIS A 357 9.71 28.99 -24.36
N HIS A 358 9.19 29.95 -25.14
CA HIS A 358 9.71 30.26 -26.47
C HIS A 358 11.10 30.87 -26.42
N HIS A 359 11.39 31.69 -25.40
CA HIS A 359 12.71 32.25 -25.20
C HIS A 359 13.76 31.17 -24.89
N ARG A 360 13.43 30.20 -24.02
CA ARG A 360 14.31 29.05 -23.75
C ARG A 360 14.53 28.22 -25.01
N ILE A 361 13.46 27.85 -25.73
CA ILE A 361 13.56 27.09 -26.98
C ILE A 361 14.44 27.83 -28.00
N ASN A 362 14.24 29.15 -28.15
CA ASN A 362 15.03 29.94 -29.08
C ASN A 362 16.50 30.05 -28.63
N MET A 363 16.78 30.20 -27.33
CA MET A 363 18.15 30.23 -26.83
C MET A 363 18.85 28.88 -26.97
N ASP A 364 18.17 27.77 -26.72
CA ASP A 364 18.73 26.42 -26.93
C ASP A 364 18.96 26.13 -28.42
N LYS A 365 18.06 26.61 -29.29
CA LYS A 365 18.14 26.39 -30.75
C LYS A 365 19.21 27.26 -31.43
N TYR A 366 19.32 28.53 -31.05
CA TYR A 366 20.19 29.50 -31.74
C TYR A 366 21.47 29.84 -30.97
N HIS A 367 21.54 29.51 -29.67
CA HIS A 367 22.71 29.72 -28.81
C HIS A 367 22.99 28.52 -27.89
N PRO A 368 23.25 27.32 -28.46
CA PRO A 368 23.54 26.11 -27.69
C PRO A 368 24.80 26.34 -26.82
N GLY A 369 24.58 26.56 -25.53
CA GLY A 369 25.64 26.90 -24.56
C GLY A 369 25.36 28.13 -23.68
N TYR A 370 24.33 28.93 -24.00
CA TYR A 370 23.95 30.12 -23.23
C TYR A 370 23.69 29.80 -21.74
N PHE A 371 22.88 28.78 -21.45
CA PHE A 371 22.60 28.33 -20.07
C PHE A 371 23.73 27.51 -19.41
N GLY A 372 24.65 26.97 -20.22
CA GLY A 372 25.84 26.27 -19.72
C GLY A 372 26.93 27.23 -19.23
N LYS A 373 27.05 28.41 -19.86
CA LYS A 373 27.99 29.48 -19.46
C LYS A 373 27.46 30.37 -18.33
N VAL A 374 26.15 30.64 -18.27
CA VAL A 374 25.53 31.45 -17.21
C VAL A 374 24.69 30.53 -16.31
N GLY A 375 25.37 29.87 -15.38
CA GLY A 375 24.90 28.65 -14.73
C GLY A 375 23.63 28.78 -13.89
N MET A 376 22.54 28.19 -14.36
CA MET A 376 21.40 27.84 -13.51
C MET A 376 21.27 26.31 -13.43
N ARG A 377 22.07 25.68 -12.55
CA ARG A 377 22.08 24.21 -12.35
C ARG A 377 20.82 23.67 -11.66
N TYR A 378 20.07 24.54 -10.97
CA TYR A 378 18.83 24.18 -10.27
C TYR A 378 17.72 25.15 -10.64
N PHE A 379 16.75 24.67 -11.41
CA PHE A 379 15.51 25.38 -11.68
C PHE A 379 14.65 25.38 -10.41
N HIS A 380 14.28 26.55 -9.89
CA HIS A 380 13.57 26.72 -8.61
C HIS A 380 14.27 26.03 -7.41
N LYS A 381 15.46 26.51 -7.06
CA LYS A 381 16.20 26.04 -5.88
C LYS A 381 15.38 26.22 -4.59
N THR A 382 14.83 25.12 -4.07
CA THR A 382 14.18 25.08 -2.76
C THR A 382 15.24 24.87 -1.68
N GLN A 383 15.50 25.90 -0.86
CA GLN A 383 16.57 25.85 0.16
C GLN A 383 16.43 24.66 1.11
N ASN A 384 15.19 24.24 1.42
CA ASN A 384 14.91 23.08 2.27
C ASN A 384 15.49 21.77 1.73
N LYS A 385 15.49 21.56 0.40
CA LYS A 385 16.10 20.35 -0.21
C LYS A 385 17.63 20.35 -0.10
N PHE A 386 18.24 21.52 0.04
CA PHE A 386 19.69 21.69 0.16
C PHE A 386 20.14 21.94 1.60
N HIS A 387 19.21 22.04 2.54
CA HIS A 387 19.50 22.24 3.95
C HIS A 387 20.08 20.96 4.56
N ARG A 388 21.40 20.97 4.77
CA ARG A 388 22.16 19.87 5.35
C ARG A 388 23.22 20.49 6.25
N PRO A 389 22.87 20.83 7.50
CA PRO A 389 23.84 21.35 8.47
C PRO A 389 25.03 20.39 8.56
N ILE A 390 26.22 20.98 8.55
CA ILE A 390 27.48 20.24 8.41
C ILE A 390 28.21 20.19 9.74
N VAL A 391 28.85 19.06 10.01
CA VAL A 391 29.86 18.91 11.07
C VAL A 391 31.12 18.34 10.46
N ASN A 392 32.28 18.81 10.91
CA ASN A 392 33.57 18.29 10.47
C ASN A 392 34.03 17.16 11.41
N VAL A 393 34.87 16.26 10.90
CA VAL A 393 35.36 15.11 11.66
C VAL A 393 36.08 15.47 12.96
N ASP A 394 36.75 16.63 13.03
CA ASP A 394 37.39 17.16 14.23
C ASP A 394 36.43 17.60 15.33
N LYS A 395 35.19 17.93 14.97
CA LYS A 395 34.16 18.38 15.89
C LYS A 395 33.26 17.26 16.39
N ILE A 396 33.36 16.06 15.83
CA ILE A 396 32.49 14.93 16.23
C ILE A 396 32.65 14.61 17.72
N TRP A 397 33.90 14.55 18.22
CA TRP A 397 34.16 14.26 19.62
C TRP A 397 33.66 15.37 20.56
N THR A 398 33.58 16.60 20.05
CA THR A 398 33.07 17.74 20.82
C THR A 398 31.56 17.67 21.10
N LEU A 399 30.82 16.85 20.33
CA LEU A 399 29.38 16.62 20.54
C LEU A 399 29.09 15.72 21.75
N VAL A 400 30.09 15.00 22.24
CA VAL A 400 29.94 14.11 23.40
C VAL A 400 30.07 14.94 24.68
N GLY A 401 29.13 14.80 25.62
CA GLY A 401 29.20 15.45 26.94
C GLY A 401 30.40 14.96 27.78
N GLU A 402 30.86 15.77 28.73
CA GLU A 402 32.06 15.48 29.54
C GLU A 402 31.96 14.16 30.32
N ASP A 403 30.78 13.83 30.86
CA ASP A 403 30.53 12.59 31.59
C ASP A 403 30.78 11.35 30.72
N VAL A 404 30.32 11.42 29.47
CA VAL A 404 30.46 10.33 28.49
C VAL A 404 31.92 10.25 28.04
N ARG A 405 32.60 11.38 27.81
CA ARG A 405 34.03 11.37 27.47
C ARG A 405 34.88 10.73 28.56
N ASN A 406 34.59 11.01 29.83
CA ASN A 406 35.31 10.42 30.95
C ASN A 406 35.03 8.92 31.08
N LYS A 407 33.78 8.50 30.89
CA LYS A 407 33.37 7.09 30.92
C LYS A 407 34.07 6.25 29.85
N TYR A 408 34.23 6.79 28.65
CA TYR A 408 34.79 6.07 27.51
C TYR A 408 36.28 6.33 27.28
N LYS A 409 36.95 7.06 28.18
CA LYS A 409 38.37 7.40 28.04
C LYS A 409 39.28 6.17 28.01
N ASN A 410 38.93 5.13 28.78
CA ASN A 410 39.69 3.88 28.96
C ASN A 410 38.81 2.62 28.83
N ALA A 411 37.60 2.75 28.26
CA ALA A 411 36.68 1.62 28.19
C ALA A 411 36.97 0.75 26.95
N GLU A 412 36.83 -0.57 27.10
CA GLU A 412 36.84 -1.53 25.97
C GLU A 412 35.69 -1.28 24.98
N LYS A 413 34.63 -0.58 25.43
CA LYS A 413 33.45 -0.24 24.64
C LYS A 413 33.63 1.11 23.93
N VAL A 414 33.13 1.19 22.70
CA VAL A 414 33.21 2.40 21.85
C VAL A 414 32.00 3.31 22.06
N ALA A 415 32.22 4.63 22.10
CA ALA A 415 31.15 5.62 22.23
C ALA A 415 30.38 5.78 20.91
N VAL A 416 29.04 5.87 21.00
CA VAL A 416 28.15 6.12 19.85
C VAL A 416 27.68 7.56 19.86
N VAL A 417 27.96 8.30 18.78
CA VAL A 417 27.63 9.72 18.62
C VAL A 417 26.61 9.87 17.52
N ASP A 418 25.40 10.32 17.88
CA ASP A 418 24.35 10.61 16.90
C ASP A 418 24.39 12.09 16.49
N THR A 419 24.86 12.34 15.28
CA THR A 419 24.96 13.71 14.74
C THR A 419 23.59 14.32 14.46
N LEU A 420 22.56 13.51 14.23
CA LEU A 420 21.20 13.97 13.97
C LEU A 420 20.56 14.56 15.22
N GLN A 421 20.82 13.96 16.38
CA GLN A 421 20.38 14.52 17.67
C GLN A 421 20.96 15.91 17.93
N HIS A 422 22.15 16.19 17.37
CA HIS A 422 22.82 17.48 17.47
C HIS A 422 22.49 18.42 16.30
N GLY A 423 21.49 18.08 15.46
CA GLY A 423 21.04 18.91 14.34
C GLY A 423 21.94 18.89 13.11
N TYR A 424 22.96 18.03 13.07
CA TYR A 424 23.88 17.90 11.94
C TYR A 424 23.48 16.74 11.04
N HIS A 425 23.38 17.00 9.73
CA HIS A 425 22.92 16.01 8.76
C HIS A 425 24.06 15.48 7.89
N LYS A 426 25.20 16.18 7.83
CA LYS A 426 26.32 15.81 6.95
C LYS A 426 27.69 15.95 7.62
N VAL A 427 28.51 14.91 7.49
CA VAL A 427 29.90 14.90 7.97
C VAL A 427 30.88 15.24 6.85
N LEU A 428 31.81 16.16 7.15
CA LEU A 428 32.86 16.66 6.25
C LEU A 428 34.28 16.35 6.77
N ALA A 429 35.27 16.34 5.88
CA ALA A 429 36.61 15.80 6.11
C ALA A 429 37.62 16.73 6.82
N LYS A 430 37.23 17.95 7.22
CA LYS A 430 38.17 18.95 7.74
C LYS A 430 38.66 18.56 9.15
N GLY A 431 39.92 18.90 9.45
CA GLY A 431 40.53 18.70 10.78
C GLY A 431 41.04 17.27 11.01
N ARG A 432 41.41 16.91 12.23
CA ARG A 432 41.93 15.57 12.56
C ARG A 432 40.80 14.66 13.06
N LEU A 433 40.91 13.36 12.79
CA LEU A 433 40.01 12.38 13.40
C LEU A 433 40.33 12.27 14.90
N PRO A 434 39.35 11.91 15.75
CA PRO A 434 39.62 11.68 17.16
C PRO A 434 40.61 10.51 17.33
N GLU A 435 41.47 10.60 18.34
CA GLU A 435 42.44 9.54 18.65
C GLU A 435 41.76 8.27 19.19
N GLN A 436 40.59 8.43 19.80
CA GLN A 436 39.79 7.32 20.30
C GLN A 436 38.85 6.79 19.22
N PRO A 437 38.55 5.48 19.19
CA PRO A 437 37.49 4.94 18.36
C PRO A 437 36.15 5.51 18.80
N VAL A 438 35.35 5.91 17.81
CA VAL A 438 34.02 6.49 18.02
C VAL A 438 33.13 6.00 16.89
N ILE A 439 31.92 5.55 17.20
CA ILE A 439 30.86 5.23 16.23
C ILE A 439 30.04 6.49 15.98
N VAL A 440 29.77 6.85 14.73
CA VAL A 440 29.11 8.12 14.39
C VAL A 440 27.91 7.87 13.50
N ARG A 441 26.69 8.05 14.01
CA ARG A 441 25.46 7.98 13.22
C ARG A 441 25.22 9.32 12.52
N THR A 442 25.18 9.32 11.20
CA THR A 442 24.91 10.50 10.36
C THR A 442 24.13 10.11 9.11
N LYS A 443 23.39 11.06 8.54
CA LYS A 443 22.60 10.87 7.32
C LYS A 443 23.44 10.96 6.05
N PHE A 444 24.45 11.83 6.03
CA PHE A 444 25.32 12.03 4.87
C PHE A 444 26.80 12.10 5.27
N VAL A 445 27.67 11.57 4.42
CA VAL A 445 29.13 11.71 4.53
C VAL A 445 29.68 12.22 3.21
N SER A 446 30.60 13.18 3.24
CA SER A 446 31.32 13.58 2.02
C SER A 446 32.32 12.50 1.59
N ARG A 447 32.51 12.33 0.28
CA ARG A 447 33.53 11.42 -0.28
C ARG A 447 34.93 11.62 0.33
N ARG A 448 35.36 12.87 0.52
CA ARG A 448 36.65 13.17 1.17
C ARG A 448 36.71 12.70 2.63
N ALA A 449 35.58 12.72 3.34
CA ALA A 449 35.54 12.26 4.72
C ALA A 449 35.62 10.73 4.74
N GLU A 450 34.88 10.07 3.87
CA GLU A 450 34.96 8.62 3.67
C GLU A 450 36.37 8.15 3.34
N GLU A 451 37.04 8.77 2.36
CA GLU A 451 38.43 8.45 1.99
C GLU A 451 39.37 8.60 3.19
N LYS A 452 39.20 9.68 3.97
CA LYS A 452 40.00 9.94 5.17
C LYS A 452 39.77 8.94 6.29
N ILE A 453 38.55 8.46 6.45
CA ILE A 453 38.19 7.44 7.43
C ILE A 453 38.77 6.09 7.03
N LYS A 454 38.63 5.72 5.76
CA LYS A 454 39.17 4.45 5.24
C LYS A 454 40.69 4.40 5.35
N ALA A 455 41.37 5.54 5.20
CA ALA A 455 42.81 5.65 5.34
C ALA A 455 43.34 5.30 6.75
N VAL A 456 42.49 5.36 7.78
CA VAL A 456 42.85 5.02 9.17
C VAL A 456 42.18 3.72 9.64
N GLY A 457 41.86 2.82 8.71
CA GLY A 457 41.26 1.51 9.02
C GLY A 457 39.75 1.54 9.33
N GLY A 458 39.10 2.70 9.22
CA GLY A 458 37.67 2.84 9.47
C GLY A 458 36.78 2.30 8.35
N GLY A 459 35.68 1.65 8.73
CA GLY A 459 34.66 1.14 7.80
C GLY A 459 33.48 2.10 7.59
N MET A 460 32.77 1.93 6.48
CA MET A 460 31.42 2.49 6.28
C MET A 460 30.46 1.36 5.90
N PHE A 461 29.35 1.23 6.62
CA PHE A 461 28.30 0.26 6.33
C PHE A 461 27.07 0.99 5.76
N THR A 462 26.54 0.52 4.63
CA THR A 462 25.49 1.22 3.89
C THR A 462 24.09 0.74 4.27
N SER A 463 23.49 1.39 5.27
CA SER A 463 22.05 1.77 5.37
C SER A 463 21.76 2.28 6.79
N ILE A 464 21.60 3.61 6.94
CA ILE A 464 21.12 4.32 8.14
C ILE A 464 22.00 4.26 9.42
N LEU A 465 22.97 3.36 9.54
CA LEU A 465 23.92 3.36 10.67
C LEU A 465 25.37 3.38 10.18
N LEU A 466 26.11 4.39 10.61
CA LEU A 466 27.55 4.48 10.39
C LEU A 466 28.30 4.01 11.64
N LEU A 467 28.88 2.81 11.54
CA LEU A 467 29.83 2.26 12.50
C LEU A 467 31.23 2.70 12.08
N PHE A 468 31.91 3.41 12.95
CA PHE A 468 33.32 3.77 12.80
C PHE A 468 34.08 2.97 13.86
N ILE A 469 35.02 2.13 13.44
CA ILE A 469 36.03 1.54 14.30
C ILE A 469 37.35 2.13 13.84
N LEU A 470 37.96 3.01 14.64
CA LEU A 470 39.36 3.40 14.47
C LEU A 470 40.17 2.36 15.23
N ILE A 471 40.66 1.34 14.53
CA ILE A 471 41.68 0.46 15.10
C ILE A 471 43.02 1.07 14.70
N SER A 472 43.83 1.38 15.72
CA SER A 472 45.22 1.82 15.61
C SER A 472 46.05 0.91 14.70
#